data_AF-A0A149TNT2-F1
#
_entry.id   AF-A0A149TNT2-F1
#
_cell.length_a   1.000
_cell.length_b   1.000
_cell.length_c   1.000
_cell.angle_alpha   90.00
_cell.angle_beta   90.00
_cell.angle_gamma   90.00
#
_symmetry.space_group_name_H-M   'P 1'
#
loop_
_entity.id
_entity.type
_entity.pdbx_description
1 polymer ?
#
loop_
_entity_poly.entity_id
_entity_poly.type
_entity_poly.pdbx_seq_one_letter_code
_entity_poly.pdbx_strand_id
1 'polypeptide(L)'
;MRVDPEPQWLWIWRAWHRLSSERHEAPHGIMMPMGGGLISGRPRQIPWSSVRLWAEHHGMSMQEMALLDRCIVLMDEVFIRRWVEKQERQRAS
;
A
#
# COMPACT_ATOMS: atom_id res chain seq x y z
N MET A 1 -11.92 4.05 -16.80
CA MET A 1 -11.20 5.34 -16.90
C MET A 1 -9.81 5.15 -16.33
N ARG A 2 -8.77 5.14 -17.18
CA ARG A 2 -7.37 5.14 -16.73
C ARG A 2 -7.12 6.55 -16.21
N VAL A 3 -6.90 6.69 -14.90
CA VAL A 3 -6.54 7.99 -14.32
C VAL A 3 -5.02 8.06 -14.46
N ASP A 4 -4.56 8.80 -15.47
CA ASP A 4 -3.13 9.09 -15.60
C ASP A 4 -2.80 10.24 -14.64
N PRO A 5 -1.87 10.05 -13.69
CA PRO A 5 -1.47 11.11 -12.77
C PRO A 5 -0.81 12.26 -13.53
N GLU A 6 -1.03 13.50 -13.09
CA GLU A 6 -0.40 14.67 -13.71
C GLU A 6 1.14 14.55 -13.69
N PRO A 7 1.86 15.15 -14.67
CA PRO A 7 3.31 15.07 -14.80
C PRO A 7 4.09 15.40 -13.51
N GLN A 8 3.63 16.37 -12.73
CA GLN A 8 4.27 16.72 -11.44
C GLN A 8 4.15 15.65 -10.35
N TRP A 9 3.16 14.74 -10.43
CA TRP A 9 2.89 13.71 -9.41
C TRP A 9 3.35 12.32 -9.84
N LEU A 10 3.79 12.17 -11.08
CA LEU A 10 4.22 10.91 -11.69
C LEU A 10 5.36 10.23 -10.91
N TRP A 11 6.23 11.00 -10.28
CA TRP A 11 7.34 10.46 -9.48
C TRP A 11 6.84 9.80 -8.18
N ILE A 12 5.85 10.41 -7.50
CA ILE A 12 5.21 9.82 -6.31
C ILE A 12 4.49 8.55 -6.69
N TRP A 13 3.75 8.57 -7.80
CA TRP A 13 3.04 7.40 -8.32
C TRP A 13 4.00 6.24 -8.63
N ARG A 14 5.13 6.53 -9.29
CA ARG A 14 6.18 5.54 -9.58
C ARG A 14 6.82 4.99 -8.29
N ALA A 15 7.12 5.86 -7.33
CA ALA A 15 7.67 5.45 -6.04
C ALA A 15 6.71 4.54 -5.29
N TRP A 16 5.43 4.91 -5.22
CA TRP A 16 4.38 4.11 -4.59
C TRP A 16 4.22 2.73 -5.24
N HIS A 17 4.21 2.66 -6.57
CA HIS A 17 4.15 1.39 -7.29
C HIS A 17 5.39 0.52 -7.05
N ARG A 18 6.57 1.12 -7.03
CA ARG A 18 7.82 0.38 -6.86
C ARG A 18 8.02 -0.10 -5.43
N LEU A 19 7.56 0.68 -4.44
CA LEU A 19 7.54 0.31 -3.03
C LEU A 19 6.40 -0.65 -2.67
N SER A 20 5.45 -0.88 -3.58
CA SER A 20 4.32 -1.79 -3.32
C SER A 20 4.76 -3.24 -3.06
N SER A 21 5.93 -3.66 -3.58
CA SER A 21 6.52 -4.98 -3.31
C SER A 21 7.01 -5.14 -1.88
N GLU A 22 7.31 -4.05 -1.18
CA GLU A 22 7.78 -4.05 0.22
C GLU A 22 6.62 -4.14 1.23
N ARG A 23 5.37 -4.24 0.75
CA ARG A 23 4.22 -4.31 1.64
C ARG A 23 4.21 -5.64 2.37
N HIS A 24 4.21 -5.54 3.69
CA HIS A 24 3.96 -6.69 4.53
C HIS A 24 2.50 -7.13 4.40
N GLU A 25 2.29 -8.40 4.09
CA GLU A 25 0.98 -9.02 4.20
C GLU A 25 0.73 -9.39 5.66
N ALA A 26 -0.36 -8.88 6.25
CA ALA A 26 -0.83 -9.37 7.53
C ALA A 26 -1.73 -10.60 7.30
N PRO A 27 -1.58 -11.70 8.06
CA PRO A 27 -2.55 -12.79 7.98
C PRO A 27 -3.93 -12.27 8.38
N HIS A 28 -4.91 -12.44 7.50
CA HIS A 28 -6.30 -12.05 7.69
C HIS A 28 -7.21 -13.20 7.28
N GLY A 29 -7.87 -13.82 8.26
CA GLY A 29 -8.67 -15.01 8.02
C GLY A 29 -9.39 -15.51 9.26
N ILE A 30 -10.28 -16.46 9.07
CA ILE A 30 -10.93 -17.20 10.16
C ILE A 30 -10.24 -18.55 10.25
N MET A 31 -9.72 -18.88 11.42
CA MET A 31 -9.25 -20.22 11.75
C MET A 31 -10.37 -20.94 12.50
N MET A 32 -10.92 -22.00 11.93
CA MET A 32 -11.90 -22.82 12.63
C MET A 32 -11.18 -23.74 13.62
N PRO A 33 -11.80 -24.06 14.78
CA PRO A 33 -11.17 -24.88 15.83
C PRO A 33 -10.72 -26.27 15.39
N MET A 34 -11.28 -26.81 14.30
CA MET A 34 -10.96 -28.15 13.77
C MET A 34 -9.91 -28.13 12.63
N GLY A 35 -9.11 -27.07 12.51
CA GLY A 35 -7.97 -27.00 11.58
C GLY A 35 -8.30 -26.57 10.14
N GLY A 36 -9.57 -26.27 9.83
CA GLY A 36 -9.95 -25.63 8.57
C GLY A 36 -9.96 -24.10 8.69
N GLY A 37 -9.37 -23.37 7.75
CA GLY A 37 -9.41 -21.91 7.78
C GLY A 37 -8.98 -21.28 6.47
N LEU A 38 -9.57 -20.14 6.13
CA LEU A 38 -9.17 -19.35 4.97
C LEU A 38 -8.33 -18.18 5.47
N ILE A 39 -7.01 -18.26 5.32
CA ILE A 39 -6.08 -17.17 5.64
C ILE A 39 -5.75 -16.45 4.33
N SER A 40 -6.13 -15.18 4.24
CA SER A 40 -5.78 -14.28 3.14
C SER A 40 -4.80 -13.22 3.64
N GLY A 41 -3.83 -12.80 2.83
CA GLY A 41 -2.97 -11.67 3.16
C GLY A 41 -3.74 -10.36 3.05
N ARG A 42 -3.92 -9.62 4.15
CA ARG A 42 -4.37 -8.23 4.11
C ARG A 42 -3.16 -7.33 3.85
N PRO A 43 -3.14 -6.53 2.77
CA PRO A 43 -2.06 -5.60 2.52
C PRO A 43 -2.00 -4.56 3.65
N ARG A 44 -0.81 -4.33 4.20
CA ARG A 44 -0.54 -3.21 5.11
C ARG A 44 0.07 -2.02 4.37
N GLN A 45 0.15 -0.91 5.10
CA GLN A 45 0.85 0.28 4.66
C GLN A 45 2.33 -0.03 4.41
N ILE A 46 2.90 0.65 3.43
CA ILE A 46 4.34 0.65 3.16
C ILE A 46 5.04 1.21 4.41
N PRO A 47 6.04 0.50 4.97
CA PRO A 47 6.72 0.96 6.17
C PRO A 47 7.55 2.21 5.88
N TRP A 48 7.56 3.16 6.84
CA TRP A 48 8.32 4.41 6.75
C TRP A 48 9.81 4.19 6.46
N SER A 49 10.39 3.10 6.97
CA SER A 49 11.79 2.73 6.71
C SER A 49 12.09 2.55 5.22
N SER A 50 11.16 1.97 4.45
CA SER A 50 11.32 1.78 3.01
C SER A 50 11.18 3.10 2.26
N VAL A 51 10.31 4.00 2.72
CA VAL A 51 10.17 5.36 2.18
C VAL A 51 11.45 6.17 2.44
N ARG A 52 12.01 6.07 3.65
CA ARG A 52 13.27 6.74 3.99
C ARG A 52 14.43 6.25 3.13
N LEU A 53 14.59 4.94 2.99
CA LEU A 53 15.66 4.35 2.19
C LEU A 53 15.51 4.71 0.70
N TRP A 54 14.28 4.79 0.20
CA TRP A 54 14.00 5.31 -1.14
C TRP A 54 14.43 6.76 -1.31
N ALA A 55 14.09 7.62 -0.34
CA ALA A 55 14.46 9.03 -0.36
C ALA A 55 15.98 9.23 -0.30
N GLU A 56 16.68 8.45 0.54
CA GLU A 56 18.14 8.43 0.64
C GLU A 56 18.77 7.99 -0.70
N HIS A 57 18.26 6.93 -1.33
CA HIS A 57 18.78 6.42 -2.60
C HIS A 57 18.67 7.42 -3.76
N HIS A 58 17.62 8.25 -3.75
CA HIS A 58 17.37 9.25 -4.80
C HIS A 58 17.90 10.65 -4.45
N GLY A 59 18.57 10.82 -3.32
CA GLY A 59 19.11 12.12 -2.88
C GLY A 59 18.04 13.18 -2.61
N MET A 60 16.85 12.76 -2.17
CA MET A 60 15.73 13.67 -1.90
C MET A 60 16.00 14.54 -0.67
N SER A 61 15.49 15.77 -0.71
CA SER A 61 15.48 16.64 0.46
C SER A 61 14.50 16.15 1.54
N MET A 62 14.66 16.61 2.78
CA MET A 62 13.72 16.31 3.86
C MET A 62 12.28 16.75 3.54
N GLN A 63 12.10 17.85 2.81
CA GLN A 63 10.79 18.35 2.42
C GLN A 63 10.12 17.42 1.41
N GLU A 64 10.87 16.95 0.40
CA GLU A 64 10.39 15.98 -0.57
C GLU A 64 10.09 14.62 0.07
N MET A 65 10.92 14.18 1.02
CA MET A 65 10.65 12.96 1.80
C MET A 65 9.35 13.07 2.60
N ALA A 66 9.13 14.20 3.28
CA ALA A 66 7.91 14.42 4.06
C ALA A 66 6.65 14.49 3.17
N LEU A 67 6.77 15.07 1.98
CA LEU A 67 5.70 15.08 0.98
C LEU A 67 5.41 13.65 0.48
N LEU A 68 6.46 12.92 0.09
CA LEU A 68 6.36 11.54 -0.39
C LEU A 68 5.69 10.63 0.64
N ASP A 69 6.12 10.70 1.90
CA ASP A 69 5.59 9.89 2.99
C ASP A 69 4.08 10.13 3.19
N ARG A 70 3.66 11.41 3.30
CA ARG A 70 2.24 11.75 3.42
C ARG A 70 1.42 11.26 2.24
N CYS A 71 1.93 11.42 1.02
CA CYS A 71 1.23 10.94 -0.17
C CYS A 71 1.10 9.41 -0.18
N ILE A 72 2.16 8.69 0.16
CA ILE A 72 2.14 7.22 0.24
C ILE A 72 1.12 6.75 1.27
N VAL A 73 1.08 7.36 2.46
CA VAL A 73 0.12 7.02 3.51
C VAL A 73 -1.32 7.18 3.04
N LEU A 74 -1.65 8.33 2.41
CA LEU A 74 -2.99 8.59 1.89
C LEU A 74 -3.37 7.64 0.76
N MET A 75 -2.43 7.33 -0.14
CA MET A 75 -2.67 6.38 -1.22
C MET A 75 -2.88 4.95 -0.70
N ASP A 76 -2.12 4.54 0.31
CA ASP A 76 -2.28 3.23 0.95
C ASP A 76 -3.61 3.10 1.67
N GLU A 77 -4.09 4.16 2.31
CA GLU A 77 -5.42 4.18 2.93
C GLU A 77 -6.52 3.90 1.89
N VAL A 78 -6.49 4.61 0.76
CA VAL A 78 -7.45 4.41 -0.34
C VAL A 78 -7.34 3.00 -0.93
N PHE A 79 -6.12 2.49 -1.11
CA PHE A 79 -5.89 1.14 -1.63
C PHE A 79 -6.43 0.06 -0.68
N ILE A 80 -6.08 0.14 0.61
CA ILE A 80 -6.50 -0.82 1.63
C ILE A 80 -8.02 -0.82 1.76
N ARG A 81 -8.65 0.36 1.77
CA ARG A 81 -10.10 0.48 1.82
C ARG A 81 -10.77 -0.20 0.62
N ARG A 82 -10.32 0.10 -0.60
CA ARG A 82 -10.86 -0.56 -1.82
C ARG A 82 -10.63 -2.07 -1.82
N TRP A 83 -9.50 -2.52 -1.27
CA TRP A 83 -9.23 -3.94 -1.13
C TRP A 83 -10.22 -4.61 -0.17
N VAL A 84 -10.48 -4.00 1.00
CA VAL A 84 -11.48 -4.52 1.96
C VAL A 84 -12.87 -4.60 1.31
N GLU A 85 -13.31 -3.52 0.65
CA GLU A 85 -14.60 -3.48 -0.05
C GLU A 85 -14.70 -4.59 -1.12
N LYS A 86 -13.61 -4.89 -1.84
CA LYS A 86 -13.57 -5.98 -2.82
C LYS A 86 -13.68 -7.35 -2.16
N GLN A 87 -12.98 -7.59 -1.06
CA GLN A 87 -13.04 -8.86 -0.33
C GLN A 87 -14.42 -9.11 0.27
N GLU A 88 -15.09 -8.07 0.77
CA GLU A 88 -16.47 -8.17 1.27
C GLU A 88 -17.44 -8.57 0.16
N ARG A 89 -17.34 -7.95 -1.02
CA ARG A 89 -18.15 -8.33 -2.19
C ARG A 89 -17.92 -9.78 -2.63
N GLN A 90 -16.68 -10.26 -2.59
CA GLN A 90 -16.36 -11.65 -2.93
C GLN A 90 -16.87 -12.65 -1.90
N ARG A 91 -16.97 -12.27 -0.62
CA ARG A 91 -17.53 -13.12 0.44
C ARG A 91 -19.06 -13.18 0.43
N ALA A 92 -19.72 -12.17 -0.14
CA ALA A 92 -21.18 -12.05 -0.19
C ALA A 92 -21.81 -12.67 -1.45
N SER A 93 -21.00 -13.13 -2.41
CA SER A 93 -21.43 -13.75 -3.67
C SER A 93 -21.15 -15.25 -3.69
#